data_AF-R7KVZ2-F1
#
_entry.id   AF-R7KVZ2-F1
#
_cell.length_a   1.000
_cell.length_b   1.000
_cell.length_c   1.000
_cell.angle_alpha   90.00
_cell.angle_beta   90.00
_cell.angle_gamma   90.00
#
_symmetry.space_group_name_H-M   'P 1'
#
loop_
_entity.id
_entity.type
_entity.pdbx_description
1 polymer ?
#
loop_
_entity_poly.entity_id
_entity_poly.type
_entity_poly.pdbx_seq_one_letter_code
_entity_poly.pdbx_strand_id
1 'polypeptide(L)'
;MELSYEETMRRIDEYQKNDTRYIYCKEKAFPWMVEVFKGEHQLIVVPYITTIGYYYTSMAWYRTLDDSVSPDAIGKAVLDAFEHIRISPVDARTRAERNEDRFYLKETKCKSYKAFNKKYICSGVDMDEHGMYSVSTSVNSFDNNGYCDIEGDKPVTLSNTASAADIGNAVINAFRICEEYKASKKPDPYPPVEAELLSGKKIEFSPPRDRHFSDMQDGSAAELYKGYGYFPKEGADSSAEFYLGIAAELDCDMSEGNIRKAWEKLHGKAEFFEVKSAEHGIFKLRAEMKNKSVHRISYLLQIDKSELLDCTMELHKPNTRKKLDEKLTEMFEEFARKCSFKD
;
A
#
# COMPACT_ATOMS: atom_id res chain seq x y z
N MET A 1 -4.18 -23.34 31.29
CA MET A 1 -4.01 -24.46 32.23
C MET A 1 -3.19 -23.92 33.39
N GLU A 2 -3.72 -23.90 34.62
CA GLU A 2 -2.94 -23.44 35.78
C GLU A 2 -2.10 -24.61 36.31
N LEU A 3 -0.78 -24.44 36.28
CA LEU A 3 0.17 -25.41 36.84
C LEU A 3 0.55 -24.96 38.26
N SER A 4 0.74 -25.91 39.17
CA SER A 4 1.33 -25.61 40.47
C SER A 4 2.77 -25.11 40.32
N TYR A 5 3.25 -24.30 41.26
CA TYR A 5 4.63 -23.82 41.28
C TYR A 5 5.66 -24.96 41.20
N GLU A 6 5.46 -26.04 41.95
CA GLU A 6 6.34 -27.22 41.94
C GLU A 6 6.39 -27.89 40.57
N GLU A 7 5.23 -28.08 39.93
CA GLU A 7 5.15 -28.65 38.58
C GLU A 7 5.77 -27.73 37.53
N THR A 8 5.61 -26.41 37.64
CA THR A 8 6.27 -25.41 36.78
C THR A 8 7.79 -25.51 36.89
N MET A 9 8.33 -25.53 38.10
CA MET A 9 9.78 -25.65 38.33
C MET A 9 10.31 -27.01 37.87
N ARG A 10 9.57 -28.10 38.12
CA ARG A 10 9.91 -29.46 37.66
C ARG A 10 10.03 -29.52 36.14
N ARG A 11 9.06 -28.94 35.41
CA ARG A 11 9.09 -28.87 33.94
C ARG A 11 10.30 -28.08 33.45
N ILE A 12 10.56 -26.90 34.02
CA ILE A 12 11.72 -26.07 33.66
C ILE A 12 13.04 -26.86 33.83
N ASP A 13 13.20 -27.55 34.94
CA ASP A 13 14.41 -28.35 35.23
C ASP A 13 14.54 -29.58 34.33
N GLU A 14 13.43 -30.27 34.04
CA GLU A 14 13.40 -31.43 33.15
C GLU A 14 13.76 -31.04 31.70
N TYR A 15 13.27 -29.88 31.23
CA TYR A 15 13.60 -29.41 29.90
C TYR A 15 15.05 -28.93 29.79
N GLN A 16 15.62 -28.29 30.80
CA GLN A 16 17.04 -27.89 30.79
C GLN A 16 18.00 -29.06 30.65
N LYS A 17 17.61 -30.25 31.16
CA LYS A 17 18.41 -31.48 31.02
C LYS A 17 18.38 -32.05 29.60
N ASN A 18 17.30 -31.82 28.85
CA ASN A 18 17.03 -32.48 27.58
C ASN A 18 17.13 -31.57 26.35
N ASP A 19 17.02 -30.24 26.51
CA ASP A 19 17.18 -29.25 25.45
C ASP A 19 17.94 -28.04 26.00
N THR A 20 19.18 -27.85 25.54
CA THR A 20 20.02 -26.71 25.94
C THR A 20 19.42 -25.36 25.51
N ARG A 21 18.43 -25.35 24.61
CA ARG A 21 17.67 -24.14 24.26
C ARG A 21 16.63 -23.77 25.33
N TYR A 22 16.37 -24.62 26.32
CA TYR A 22 15.47 -24.30 27.44
C TYR A 22 16.15 -23.52 28.57
N ILE A 23 17.48 -23.34 28.53
CA ILE A 23 18.18 -22.33 29.35
C ILE A 23 17.64 -20.92 29.04
N TYR A 24 17.09 -20.76 27.82
CA TYR A 24 16.37 -19.58 27.36
C TYR A 24 14.92 -19.53 27.88
N CYS A 25 14.54 -20.23 28.94
CA CYS A 25 13.24 -20.06 29.60
C CYS A 25 13.37 -19.50 31.02
N LYS A 26 14.58 -19.13 31.44
CA LYS A 26 14.78 -18.33 32.65
C LYS A 26 14.49 -16.86 32.32
N GLU A 27 13.56 -16.27 33.05
CA GLU A 27 13.15 -14.88 32.84
C GLU A 27 14.26 -13.91 33.25
N LYS A 28 14.47 -12.91 32.41
CA LYS A 28 15.17 -11.70 32.79
C LYS A 28 14.14 -10.77 33.45
N ALA A 29 14.46 -10.22 34.62
CA ALA A 29 13.55 -9.32 35.31
C ALA A 29 13.23 -8.05 34.49
N PHE A 30 14.18 -7.52 33.71
CA PHE A 30 14.00 -6.33 32.85
C PHE A 30 14.98 -6.34 31.65
N PRO A 31 14.68 -5.63 30.54
CA PRO A 31 13.44 -4.90 30.27
C PRO A 31 12.27 -5.85 29.95
N TRP A 32 11.05 -5.40 30.27
CA TRP A 32 9.82 -6.03 29.81
C TRP A 32 9.45 -5.51 28.44
N MET A 33 8.86 -6.36 27.60
CA MET A 33 8.54 -6.02 26.22
C MET A 33 7.08 -6.33 25.92
N VAL A 34 6.43 -5.40 25.23
CA VAL A 34 5.10 -5.55 24.65
C VAL A 34 5.19 -5.16 23.18
N GLU A 35 4.76 -6.02 22.28
CA GLU A 35 4.60 -5.64 20.88
C GLU A 35 3.14 -5.29 20.60
N VAL A 36 2.92 -4.22 19.85
CA VAL A 36 1.61 -3.84 19.33
C VAL A 36 1.63 -4.01 17.82
N PHE A 37 0.76 -4.87 17.31
CA PHE A 37 0.59 -5.10 15.88
C PHE A 37 -0.60 -4.33 15.34
N LYS A 38 -0.47 -3.70 14.16
CA LYS A 38 -1.58 -3.05 13.44
C LYS A 38 -1.74 -3.61 12.05
N GLY A 39 -2.96 -4.00 11.69
CA GLY A 39 -3.27 -4.52 10.35
C GLY A 39 -4.68 -5.09 10.28
N GLU A 40 -5.23 -5.18 9.07
CA GLU A 40 -6.59 -5.70 8.81
C GLU A 40 -7.68 -5.11 9.73
N HIS A 41 -7.65 -3.78 9.95
CA HIS A 41 -8.61 -3.04 10.79
C HIS A 41 -8.62 -3.40 12.28
N GLN A 42 -7.50 -3.89 12.81
CA GLN A 42 -7.35 -4.24 14.23
C GLN A 42 -5.95 -3.94 14.77
N LEU A 43 -5.87 -3.85 16.10
CA LEU A 43 -4.64 -3.84 16.87
C LEU A 43 -4.56 -5.10 17.73
N ILE A 44 -3.36 -5.69 17.85
CA ILE A 44 -3.11 -6.83 18.73
C ILE A 44 -1.94 -6.49 19.65
N VAL A 45 -2.21 -6.40 20.95
CA VAL A 45 -1.23 -6.11 22.01
C VAL A 45 -0.75 -7.43 22.60
N VAL A 46 0.54 -7.71 22.52
CA VAL A 46 1.13 -9.00 22.89
C VAL A 46 2.33 -8.79 23.82
N PRO A 47 2.29 -9.23 25.08
CA PRO A 47 3.42 -9.24 25.98
C PRO A 47 4.39 -10.37 25.61
N TYR A 48 5.68 -10.07 25.76
CA TYR A 48 6.79 -10.99 25.54
C TYR A 48 7.63 -11.15 26.79
N ILE A 49 8.07 -12.38 27.02
CA ILE A 49 9.09 -12.67 28.03
C ILE A 49 10.49 -12.64 27.40
N THR A 50 11.37 -11.91 28.06
CA THR A 50 12.79 -11.85 27.73
C THR A 50 13.56 -12.91 28.53
N THR A 51 14.47 -13.55 27.84
CA THR A 51 15.11 -14.79 28.26
C THR A 51 16.62 -14.61 28.43
N ILE A 52 17.31 -15.50 29.16
CA ILE A 52 18.78 -15.42 29.42
C ILE A 52 19.66 -15.37 28.13
N GLY A 53 19.09 -15.54 26.93
CA GLY A 53 19.76 -15.33 25.64
C GLY A 53 19.24 -14.15 24.79
N TYR A 54 18.46 -13.23 25.36
CA TYR A 54 17.74 -12.16 24.62
C TYR A 54 16.78 -12.68 23.53
N TYR A 55 16.30 -13.91 23.69
CA TYR A 55 15.20 -14.42 22.87
C TYR A 55 13.86 -13.93 23.45
N TYR A 56 12.95 -13.52 22.58
CA TYR A 56 11.61 -13.10 22.96
C TYR A 56 10.61 -14.20 22.66
N THR A 57 9.75 -14.52 23.63
CA THR A 57 8.65 -15.47 23.45
C THR A 57 7.35 -14.82 23.87
N SER A 58 6.31 -14.91 23.02
CA SER A 58 5.00 -14.37 23.36
C SER A 58 4.34 -15.17 24.47
N MET A 59 3.73 -14.45 25.42
CA MET A 59 3.02 -15.07 26.54
C MET A 59 1.68 -15.67 26.10
N ALA A 60 1.03 -16.43 26.99
CA ALA A 60 -0.31 -16.99 26.77
C ALA A 60 -1.43 -15.95 26.92
N TRP A 61 -1.16 -14.70 26.56
CA TRP A 61 -2.07 -13.58 26.71
C TRP A 61 -1.84 -12.60 25.56
N TYR A 62 -2.92 -12.00 25.10
CA TYR A 62 -2.91 -10.88 24.18
C TYR A 62 -4.24 -10.14 24.31
N ARG A 63 -4.31 -8.92 23.80
CA ARG A 63 -5.55 -8.16 23.68
C ARG A 63 -5.75 -7.66 22.26
N THR A 64 -6.92 -7.92 21.70
CA THR A 64 -7.34 -7.41 20.39
C THR A 64 -8.19 -6.17 20.57
N LEU A 65 -7.92 -5.11 19.81
CA LEU A 65 -8.68 -3.87 19.77
C LEU A 65 -9.05 -3.55 18.31
N ASP A 66 -10.08 -2.74 18.12
CA ASP A 66 -10.35 -2.11 16.83
C ASP A 66 -9.25 -1.07 16.52
N ASP A 67 -8.91 -0.82 15.25
CA ASP A 67 -7.87 0.15 14.89
C ASP A 67 -8.33 1.62 14.96
N SER A 68 -9.61 1.87 15.25
CA SER A 68 -10.20 3.19 15.48
C SER A 68 -10.29 3.59 16.96
N VAL A 69 -9.78 2.79 17.89
CA VAL A 69 -9.87 3.09 19.33
C VAL A 69 -9.01 4.31 19.71
N SER A 70 -9.34 4.93 20.85
CA SER A 70 -8.62 6.10 21.33
C SER A 70 -7.18 5.75 21.75
N PRO A 71 -6.25 6.73 21.73
CA PRO A 71 -4.89 6.54 22.25
C PRO A 71 -4.90 6.00 23.69
N ASP A 72 -5.79 6.52 24.54
CA ASP A 72 -5.95 6.06 25.92
C ASP A 72 -6.30 4.55 26.02
N ALA A 73 -7.14 4.04 25.13
CA ALA A 73 -7.48 2.61 25.10
C ALA A 73 -6.28 1.74 24.69
N ILE A 74 -5.48 2.19 23.73
CA ILE A 74 -4.24 1.51 23.32
C ILE A 74 -3.26 1.46 24.48
N GLY A 75 -3.00 2.62 25.12
CA GLY A 75 -2.08 2.67 26.25
C GLY A 75 -2.54 1.86 27.45
N LYS A 76 -3.84 1.83 27.77
CA LYS A 76 -4.40 0.95 28.81
C LYS A 76 -4.15 -0.52 28.50
N ALA A 77 -4.33 -0.94 27.25
CA ALA A 77 -4.04 -2.31 26.85
C ALA A 77 -2.55 -2.68 26.99
N VAL A 78 -1.65 -1.73 26.70
CA VAL A 78 -0.20 -1.91 26.90
C VAL A 78 0.15 -2.00 28.39
N LEU A 79 -0.41 -1.12 29.23
CA LEU A 79 -0.21 -1.16 30.68
C LEU A 79 -0.76 -2.45 31.30
N ASP A 80 -1.93 -2.92 30.87
CA ASP A 80 -2.47 -4.22 31.28
C ASP A 80 -1.56 -5.39 30.87
N ALA A 81 -0.89 -5.27 29.72
CA ALA A 81 0.08 -6.26 29.27
C ALA A 81 1.35 -6.28 30.15
N PHE A 82 1.85 -5.11 30.55
CA PHE A 82 2.96 -5.02 31.51
C PHE A 82 2.57 -5.54 32.89
N GLU A 83 1.37 -5.22 33.36
CA GLU A 83 0.84 -5.77 34.61
C GLU A 83 0.71 -7.29 34.53
N HIS A 84 0.28 -7.82 33.38
CA HIS A 84 0.27 -9.26 33.13
C HIS A 84 1.67 -9.87 33.22
N ILE A 85 2.69 -9.25 32.62
CA ILE A 85 4.10 -9.70 32.75
C ILE A 85 4.50 -9.73 34.23
N ARG A 86 4.19 -8.66 34.99
CA ARG A 86 4.57 -8.51 36.40
C ARG A 86 4.04 -9.61 37.30
N ILE A 87 2.78 -10.02 37.11
CA ILE A 87 2.09 -10.95 38.00
C ILE A 87 2.15 -12.40 37.52
N SER A 88 2.59 -12.63 36.28
CA SER A 88 2.60 -13.97 35.70
C SER A 88 3.78 -14.79 36.21
N PRO A 89 3.57 -16.10 36.46
CA PRO A 89 4.67 -17.01 36.72
C PRO A 89 5.48 -17.27 35.44
N VAL A 90 6.69 -17.81 35.61
CA VAL A 90 7.56 -18.26 34.52
C VAL A 90 6.80 -19.16 33.54
N ASP A 91 6.89 -18.85 32.24
CA ASP A 91 6.23 -19.63 31.19
C ASP A 91 6.76 -21.07 31.11
N ALA A 92 6.01 -22.00 31.69
CA ALA A 92 6.31 -23.43 31.71
C ALA A 92 5.72 -24.21 30.51
N ARG A 93 5.08 -23.54 29.55
CA ARG A 93 4.45 -24.21 28.40
C ARG A 93 5.49 -24.92 27.54
N THR A 94 5.15 -26.11 27.08
CA THR A 94 5.93 -26.85 26.09
C THR A 94 5.97 -26.13 24.75
N ARG A 95 6.89 -26.52 23.87
CA ARG A 95 6.91 -26.00 22.49
C ARG A 95 5.62 -26.31 21.71
N ALA A 96 4.99 -27.46 21.97
CA ALA A 96 3.73 -27.83 21.32
C ALA A 96 2.59 -26.92 21.80
N GLU A 97 2.44 -26.75 23.11
CA GLU A 97 1.45 -25.85 23.72
C GLU A 97 1.65 -24.40 23.23
N ARG A 98 2.90 -23.91 23.18
CA ARG A 98 3.21 -22.58 22.60
C ARG A 98 2.83 -22.45 21.13
N ASN A 99 2.95 -23.53 20.34
CA ASN A 99 2.58 -23.49 18.93
C ASN A 99 1.05 -23.46 18.73
N GLU A 100 0.29 -24.11 19.61
CA GLU A 100 -1.16 -24.06 19.63
C GLU A 100 -1.69 -22.71 20.14
N ASP A 101 -0.96 -22.08 21.05
CA ASP A 101 -1.32 -20.80 21.68
C ASP A 101 -0.91 -19.53 20.90
N ARG A 102 -0.39 -19.66 19.67
CA ARG A 102 0.05 -18.50 18.91
C ARG A 102 -1.10 -17.54 18.62
N PHE A 103 -1.00 -16.32 19.14
CA PHE A 103 -2.03 -15.27 18.99
C PHE A 103 -2.48 -15.07 17.54
N TYR A 104 -1.54 -15.04 16.58
CA TYR A 104 -1.88 -14.78 15.18
C TYR A 104 -2.69 -15.91 14.53
N LEU A 105 -2.60 -17.16 15.02
CA LEU A 105 -3.42 -18.27 14.54
C LEU A 105 -4.86 -18.18 15.08
N LYS A 106 -5.03 -17.59 16.26
CA LYS A 106 -6.32 -17.44 16.95
C LYS A 106 -7.09 -16.20 16.48
N GLU A 107 -6.39 -15.08 16.31
CA GLU A 107 -7.01 -13.77 16.05
C GLU A 107 -7.05 -13.38 14.58
N THR A 108 -6.33 -14.08 13.72
CA THR A 108 -6.22 -13.71 12.31
C THR A 108 -6.46 -14.89 11.39
N LYS A 109 -6.74 -14.60 10.12
CA LYS A 109 -6.85 -15.64 9.07
C LYS A 109 -5.47 -16.15 8.60
N CYS A 110 -4.38 -15.69 9.21
CA CYS A 110 -3.02 -16.03 8.79
C CYS A 110 -2.65 -17.44 9.27
N LYS A 111 -2.29 -18.32 8.33
CA LYS A 111 -1.89 -19.71 8.62
C LYS A 111 -0.42 -19.84 9.04
N SER A 112 0.34 -18.76 9.01
CA SER A 112 1.76 -18.73 9.38
C SER A 112 2.18 -17.34 9.83
N TYR A 113 3.23 -17.26 10.65
CA TYR A 113 3.79 -15.98 11.11
C TYR A 113 4.27 -15.12 9.93
N LYS A 114 4.83 -15.76 8.90
CA LYS A 114 5.23 -15.08 7.67
C LYS A 114 4.06 -14.42 6.94
N ALA A 115 2.88 -15.06 6.92
CA ALA A 115 1.68 -14.47 6.32
C ALA A 115 1.14 -13.32 7.18
N PHE A 116 1.22 -13.44 8.50
CA PHE A 116 0.88 -12.39 9.45
C PHE A 116 1.79 -11.16 9.25
N ASN A 117 3.09 -11.34 9.26
CA ASN A 117 4.08 -10.27 9.08
C ASN A 117 3.83 -9.44 7.82
N LYS A 118 3.49 -10.07 6.69
CA LYS A 118 3.19 -9.33 5.44
C LYS A 118 2.02 -8.34 5.56
N LYS A 119 1.10 -8.56 6.50
CA LYS A 119 -0.15 -7.81 6.63
C LYS A 119 -0.15 -6.84 7.81
N TYR A 120 0.70 -7.07 8.81
CA TYR A 120 0.73 -6.29 10.04
C TYR A 120 2.06 -5.53 10.17
N ILE A 121 2.00 -4.27 10.62
CA ILE A 121 3.17 -3.52 11.14
C ILE A 121 3.27 -3.73 12.65
N CYS A 122 4.44 -3.48 13.23
CA CYS A 122 4.72 -3.67 14.65
C CYS A 122 5.30 -2.39 15.26
N SER A 123 4.99 -2.15 16.52
CA SER A 123 5.72 -1.23 17.39
C SER A 123 6.06 -1.95 18.68
N GLY A 124 7.33 -1.90 19.08
CA GLY A 124 7.79 -2.40 20.36
C GLY A 124 7.58 -1.34 21.44
N VAL A 125 7.11 -1.76 22.60
CA VAL A 125 7.05 -0.94 23.82
C VAL A 125 7.82 -1.69 24.90
N ASP A 126 8.99 -1.15 25.26
CA ASP A 126 9.82 -1.69 26.32
C ASP A 126 9.66 -0.88 27.61
N MET A 127 9.71 -1.55 28.76
CA MET A 127 9.78 -0.91 30.08
C MET A 127 11.06 -1.35 30.81
N ASP A 128 11.83 -0.37 31.29
CA ASP A 128 13.05 -0.62 32.06
C ASP A 128 12.79 -0.81 33.56
N GLU A 129 13.87 -1.06 34.31
CA GLU A 129 13.81 -1.28 35.77
C GLU A 129 13.38 -0.03 36.58
N HIS A 130 13.38 1.15 35.96
CA HIS A 130 12.93 2.41 36.55
C HIS A 130 11.48 2.75 36.16
N GLY A 131 10.83 1.90 35.37
CA GLY A 131 9.49 2.09 34.84
C GLY A 131 9.43 3.07 33.67
N MET A 132 10.57 3.45 33.08
CA MET A 132 10.61 4.30 31.90
C MET A 132 10.22 3.47 30.67
N TYR A 133 9.44 4.06 29.77
CA TYR A 133 8.99 3.38 28.56
C TYR A 133 9.83 3.80 27.36
N SER A 134 10.06 2.88 26.43
CA SER A 134 10.69 3.12 25.13
C SER A 134 9.81 2.55 24.04
N VAL A 135 9.33 3.41 23.13
CA VAL A 135 8.45 3.00 22.01
C VAL A 135 9.25 3.03 20.72
N SER A 136 9.46 1.87 20.10
CA SER A 136 10.23 1.71 18.86
C SER A 136 9.34 1.58 17.63
N THR A 137 9.89 1.97 16.48
CA THR A 137 9.31 1.73 15.16
C THR A 137 9.88 0.44 14.59
N SER A 138 9.02 -0.50 14.18
CA SER A 138 9.50 -1.78 13.66
C SER A 138 8.79 -2.18 12.37
N VAL A 139 9.59 -2.49 11.34
CA VAL A 139 9.11 -2.92 10.03
C VAL A 139 9.48 -4.38 9.79
N ASN A 140 8.79 -5.03 8.86
CA ASN A 140 9.07 -6.44 8.58
C ASN A 140 10.52 -6.63 8.12
N SER A 141 11.16 -7.66 8.66
CA SER A 141 12.46 -8.12 8.16
C SER A 141 12.37 -8.51 6.69
N PHE A 142 13.50 -8.46 5.97
CA PHE A 142 13.57 -8.76 4.53
C PHE A 142 12.96 -10.12 4.16
N ASP A 143 13.11 -11.13 5.01
CA ASP A 143 12.58 -12.49 4.82
C ASP A 143 11.13 -12.68 5.31
N ASN A 144 10.54 -11.63 5.91
CA ASN A 144 9.27 -11.63 6.63
C ASN A 144 9.19 -12.63 7.79
N ASN A 145 10.32 -13.02 8.38
CA ASN A 145 10.35 -13.92 9.54
C ASN A 145 10.27 -13.17 10.88
N GLY A 146 10.28 -11.85 10.87
CA GLY A 146 10.06 -11.03 12.07
C GLY A 146 9.94 -9.55 11.75
N TYR A 147 10.24 -8.74 12.76
CA TYR A 147 10.31 -7.30 12.67
C TYR A 147 11.72 -6.84 13.04
N CYS A 148 12.15 -5.72 12.47
CA CYS A 148 13.40 -5.06 12.77
C CYS A 148 13.15 -3.56 12.88
N ASP A 149 13.94 -2.89 13.70
CA ASP A 149 13.84 -1.44 13.82
C ASP A 149 14.17 -0.74 12.50
N ILE A 150 13.58 0.43 12.30
CA ILE A 150 13.91 1.28 11.17
C ILE A 150 15.32 1.85 11.38
N GLU A 151 16.23 1.56 10.45
CA GLU A 151 17.61 2.05 10.52
C GLU A 151 17.66 3.58 10.63
N GLY A 152 18.34 4.07 11.68
CA GLY A 152 18.51 5.50 11.94
C GLY A 152 17.36 6.16 12.73
N ASP A 153 16.22 5.47 12.91
CA ASP A 153 15.17 5.94 13.80
C ASP A 153 15.52 5.64 15.26
N LYS A 154 15.08 6.51 16.17
CA LYS A 154 15.33 6.36 17.61
C LYS A 154 14.02 6.15 18.36
N PRO A 155 13.95 5.20 19.30
CA PRO A 155 12.77 5.02 20.13
C PRO A 155 12.38 6.30 20.89
N VAL A 156 11.07 6.51 21.06
CA VAL A 156 10.55 7.58 21.90
C VAL A 156 10.58 7.12 23.36
N THR A 157 11.36 7.82 24.19
CA THR A 157 11.39 7.57 25.63
C THR A 157 10.32 8.37 26.37
N LEU A 158 9.56 7.71 27.24
CA LEU A 158 8.54 8.31 28.09
C LEU A 158 8.88 8.06 29.57
N SER A 159 8.47 8.99 30.44
CA SER A 159 8.72 8.85 31.88
C SER A 159 7.87 7.76 32.52
N ASN A 160 8.27 7.31 33.71
CA ASN A 160 7.49 6.38 34.53
C ASN A 160 6.14 6.95 35.03
N THR A 161 5.90 8.25 34.84
CA THR A 161 4.62 8.92 35.11
C THR A 161 3.79 9.16 33.85
N ALA A 162 4.22 8.62 32.70
CA ALA A 162 3.47 8.75 31.46
C ALA A 162 2.06 8.16 31.60
N SER A 163 1.07 8.89 31.11
CA SER A 163 -0.31 8.42 31.11
C SER A 163 -0.52 7.35 30.04
N ALA A 164 -1.62 6.60 30.14
CA ALA A 164 -2.04 5.70 29.08
C ALA A 164 -2.18 6.44 27.72
N ALA A 165 -2.71 7.67 27.73
CA ALA A 165 -2.81 8.47 26.52
C ALA A 165 -1.42 8.80 25.91
N ASP A 166 -0.41 9.07 26.73
CA ASP A 166 0.95 9.35 26.24
C ASP A 166 1.57 8.13 25.55
N ILE A 167 1.45 6.95 26.18
CA ILE A 167 1.92 5.67 25.62
C ILE A 167 1.18 5.37 24.30
N GLY A 168 -0.15 5.49 24.30
CA GLY A 168 -0.95 5.23 23.10
C GLY A 168 -0.64 6.19 21.95
N ASN A 169 -0.41 7.48 22.24
CA ASN A 169 0.01 8.46 21.24
C ASN A 169 1.38 8.12 20.65
N ALA A 170 2.32 7.67 21.48
CA ALA A 170 3.64 7.24 21.02
C ALA A 170 3.54 6.03 20.08
N VAL A 171 2.69 5.04 20.41
CA VAL A 171 2.43 3.86 19.55
C VAL A 171 1.79 4.27 18.22
N ILE A 172 0.78 5.16 18.24
CA ILE A 172 0.15 5.67 17.01
C ILE A 172 1.17 6.39 16.13
N ASN A 173 2.02 7.24 16.71
CA ASN A 173 3.06 7.93 15.97
C ASN A 173 4.09 6.95 15.39
N ALA A 174 4.45 5.90 16.13
CA ALA A 174 5.34 4.85 15.64
C ALA A 174 4.74 4.13 14.41
N PHE A 175 3.44 3.83 14.43
CA PHE A 175 2.75 3.25 13.27
C PHE A 175 2.74 4.19 12.06
N ARG A 176 2.48 5.48 12.26
CA ARG A 176 2.53 6.49 11.19
C ARG A 176 3.90 6.48 10.51
N ILE A 177 4.99 6.48 11.29
CA ILE A 177 6.36 6.43 10.77
C ILE A 177 6.60 5.12 9.99
N CYS A 178 6.15 3.97 10.52
CA CYS A 178 6.29 2.67 9.85
C CYS A 178 5.54 2.62 8.51
N GLU A 179 4.35 3.22 8.43
CA GLU A 179 3.54 3.30 7.21
C GLU A 179 4.21 4.18 6.16
N GLU A 180 4.70 5.37 6.56
CA GLU A 180 5.47 6.28 5.70
C GLU A 180 6.73 5.61 5.15
N TYR A 181 7.46 4.87 6.00
CA TYR A 181 8.65 4.11 5.59
C TYR A 181 8.32 2.98 4.61
N LYS A 182 7.22 2.26 4.82
CA LYS A 182 6.77 1.22 3.87
C LYS A 182 6.33 1.81 2.54
N ALA A 183 5.71 2.98 2.55
CA ALA A 183 5.32 3.70 1.34
C ALA A 183 6.56 4.19 0.56
N SER A 184 7.57 4.72 1.24
CA SER A 184 8.80 5.20 0.59
C SER A 184 9.64 4.08 -0.04
N LYS A 185 9.56 2.85 0.49
CA LYS A 185 10.23 1.66 -0.08
C LYS A 185 9.52 1.01 -1.26
N LYS A 186 8.27 1.36 -1.55
CA LYS A 186 7.55 0.90 -2.75
C LYS A 186 7.48 2.06 -3.73
N PRO A 187 8.50 2.29 -4.58
CA PRO A 187 8.37 3.28 -5.64
C PRO A 187 7.13 2.91 -6.47
N ASP A 188 6.25 3.89 -6.71
CA ASP A 188 5.12 3.69 -7.60
C ASP A 188 5.68 3.25 -8.96
N PRO A 189 5.33 2.06 -9.48
CA PRO A 189 5.82 1.63 -10.80
C PRO A 189 5.32 2.54 -11.93
N TYR A 190 4.32 3.39 -11.66
CA TYR A 190 3.71 4.32 -12.60
C TYR A 190 3.60 5.71 -11.97
N PRO A 191 4.73 6.38 -11.68
CA PRO A 191 4.70 7.70 -11.06
C PRO A 191 4.02 8.72 -11.99
N PRO A 192 3.43 9.80 -11.45
CA PRO A 192 2.95 10.91 -12.27
C PRO A 192 4.03 11.41 -13.21
N VAL A 193 3.62 11.74 -14.43
CA VAL A 193 4.48 12.27 -15.49
C VAL A 193 4.07 13.72 -15.75
N GLU A 194 5.06 14.57 -15.93
CA GLU A 194 4.87 15.96 -16.34
C GLU A 194 5.19 16.13 -17.83
N ALA A 195 4.42 16.98 -18.50
CA ALA A 195 4.74 17.47 -19.84
C ALA A 195 4.58 18.99 -19.90
N GLU A 196 5.44 19.65 -20.67
CA GLU A 196 5.36 21.09 -20.95
C GLU A 196 4.67 21.30 -22.31
N LEU A 197 3.60 22.08 -22.29
CA LEU A 197 2.80 22.44 -23.47
C LEU A 197 3.53 23.49 -24.32
N LEU A 198 3.09 23.69 -25.57
CA LEU A 198 3.65 24.76 -26.43
C LEU A 198 3.42 26.16 -25.85
N SER A 199 2.34 26.34 -25.10
CA SER A 199 2.06 27.56 -24.33
C SER A 199 2.98 27.77 -23.11
N GLY A 200 3.88 26.83 -22.80
CA GLY A 200 4.75 26.83 -21.62
C GLY A 200 4.06 26.42 -20.32
N LYS A 201 2.76 26.09 -20.37
CA LYS A 201 2.03 25.52 -19.23
C LYS A 201 2.51 24.10 -18.97
N LYS A 202 2.51 23.68 -17.71
CA LYS A 202 2.80 22.30 -17.32
C LYS A 202 1.53 21.53 -17.01
N ILE A 203 1.51 20.30 -17.48
CA ILE A 203 0.46 19.35 -17.17
C ILE A 203 1.06 18.14 -16.47
N GLU A 204 0.32 17.60 -15.50
CA GLU A 204 0.64 16.34 -14.84
C GLU A 204 -0.44 15.32 -15.17
N PHE A 205 -0.04 14.08 -15.41
CA PHE A 205 -0.95 12.95 -15.64
C PHE A 205 -0.35 11.64 -15.10
N SER A 206 -1.22 10.67 -14.81
CA SER A 206 -0.79 9.37 -14.29
C SER A 206 -0.79 8.32 -15.40
N PRO A 207 0.28 7.54 -15.60
CA PRO A 207 0.30 6.46 -16.59
C PRO A 207 -0.80 5.41 -16.34
N PRO A 208 -1.29 4.73 -17.39
CA PRO A 208 -2.26 3.64 -17.24
C PRO A 208 -1.71 2.51 -16.36
N ARG A 209 -2.45 2.14 -15.31
CA ARG A 209 -2.00 1.19 -14.28
C ARG A 209 -2.28 -0.26 -14.66
N ASP A 210 -1.63 -0.76 -15.72
CA ASP A 210 -1.65 -2.17 -16.09
C ASP A 210 -0.31 -2.60 -16.70
N ARG A 211 0.17 -3.79 -16.33
CA ARG A 211 1.46 -4.34 -16.75
C ARG A 211 1.60 -4.58 -18.25
N HIS A 212 0.50 -4.58 -19.01
CA HIS A 212 0.51 -4.78 -20.46
C HIS A 212 0.68 -3.46 -21.22
N PHE A 213 0.68 -2.32 -20.53
CA PHE A 213 1.07 -1.05 -21.14
C PHE A 213 2.58 -0.91 -21.20
N SER A 214 3.07 -0.47 -22.36
CA SER A 214 4.44 0.00 -22.55
C SER A 214 4.42 1.50 -22.80
N ASP A 215 5.39 2.20 -22.21
CA ASP A 215 5.65 3.62 -22.49
C ASP A 215 6.26 3.76 -23.89
N MET A 216 5.54 4.43 -24.79
CA MET A 216 5.94 4.68 -26.17
C MET A 216 6.63 6.04 -26.35
N GLN A 217 6.85 6.78 -25.24
CA GLN A 217 7.39 8.13 -25.22
C GLN A 217 6.56 9.07 -26.12
N ASP A 218 7.20 9.90 -26.93
CA ASP A 218 6.57 10.75 -27.94
C ASP A 218 6.31 10.00 -29.26
N GLY A 219 6.65 8.70 -29.34
CA GLY A 219 6.54 7.94 -30.59
C GLY A 219 7.36 8.53 -31.74
N SER A 220 8.34 9.42 -31.46
CA SER A 220 9.03 10.26 -32.44
C SER A 220 8.11 11.15 -33.29
N ALA A 221 6.90 11.43 -32.82
CA ALA A 221 5.97 12.39 -33.43
C ALA A 221 6.07 13.73 -32.69
N ALA A 222 6.27 14.82 -33.41
CA ALA A 222 6.44 16.15 -32.82
C ALA A 222 5.17 16.63 -32.09
N GLU A 223 4.04 16.03 -32.42
CA GLU A 223 2.72 16.36 -31.92
C GLU A 223 2.35 15.60 -30.64
N LEU A 224 3.13 14.60 -30.21
CA LEU A 224 2.83 13.80 -29.01
C LEU A 224 3.71 14.22 -27.82
N TYR A 225 3.06 14.49 -26.69
CA TYR A 225 3.75 14.64 -25.41
C TYR A 225 4.06 13.29 -24.79
N LYS A 226 3.10 12.35 -24.86
CA LYS A 226 3.25 11.01 -24.29
C LYS A 226 2.27 10.02 -24.90
N GLY A 227 2.72 8.81 -25.17
CA GLY A 227 1.91 7.68 -25.63
C GLY A 227 2.18 6.40 -24.84
N TYR A 228 1.16 5.55 -24.75
CA TYR A 228 1.18 4.24 -24.10
C TYR A 228 0.49 3.22 -24.99
N GLY A 229 1.17 2.12 -25.32
CA GLY A 229 0.60 1.03 -26.12
C GLY A 229 0.23 -0.17 -25.25
N TYR A 230 -0.95 -0.74 -25.45
CA TYR A 230 -1.41 -1.94 -24.75
C TYR A 230 -1.11 -3.20 -25.55
N PHE A 231 -0.24 -4.06 -25.00
CA PHE A 231 0.21 -5.30 -25.63
C PHE A 231 -0.33 -6.52 -24.87
N PRO A 232 -1.38 -7.21 -25.37
CA PRO A 232 -2.03 -8.29 -24.61
C PRO A 232 -1.10 -9.47 -24.28
N LYS A 233 -0.01 -9.61 -25.04
CA LYS A 233 1.05 -10.60 -24.84
C LYS A 233 2.33 -10.09 -25.49
N GLU A 234 3.45 -10.63 -25.04
CA GLU A 234 4.77 -10.33 -25.60
C GLU A 234 4.83 -10.63 -27.11
N GLY A 235 5.43 -9.71 -27.88
CA GLY A 235 5.58 -9.82 -29.34
C GLY A 235 4.29 -9.67 -30.16
N ALA A 236 3.15 -9.31 -29.55
CA ALA A 236 1.95 -8.95 -30.28
C ALA A 236 1.97 -7.48 -30.72
N ASP A 237 1.14 -7.14 -31.71
CA ASP A 237 0.82 -5.74 -32.00
C ASP A 237 0.02 -5.11 -30.85
N SER A 238 0.12 -3.80 -30.73
CA SER A 238 -0.71 -3.02 -29.81
C SER A 238 -2.18 -3.22 -30.16
N SER A 239 -3.00 -3.49 -29.14
CA SER A 239 -4.45 -3.55 -29.27
C SER A 239 -5.11 -2.21 -28.96
N ALA A 240 -4.38 -1.30 -28.31
CA ALA A 240 -4.86 0.04 -28.00
C ALA A 240 -3.71 1.00 -27.72
N GLU A 241 -3.86 2.26 -28.12
CA GLU A 241 -2.96 3.35 -27.72
C GLU A 241 -3.72 4.39 -26.93
N PHE A 242 -3.12 4.81 -25.79
CA PHE A 242 -3.55 6.00 -25.07
C PHE A 242 -2.47 7.05 -25.26
N TYR A 243 -2.82 8.27 -25.64
CA TYR A 243 -1.85 9.32 -25.83
C TYR A 243 -2.38 10.69 -25.46
N LEU A 244 -1.43 11.59 -25.20
CA LEU A 244 -1.63 12.99 -24.95
C LEU A 244 -0.74 13.78 -25.91
N GLY A 245 -1.34 14.69 -26.66
CA GLY A 245 -0.65 15.42 -27.71
C GLY A 245 -1.47 16.59 -28.24
N ILE A 246 -1.09 17.08 -29.41
CA ILE A 246 -1.76 18.14 -30.14
C ILE A 246 -2.60 17.51 -31.24
N ALA A 247 -3.88 17.88 -31.33
CA ALA A 247 -4.73 17.49 -32.46
C ALA A 247 -4.45 18.39 -33.67
N ALA A 248 -3.26 18.23 -34.25
CA ALA A 248 -2.80 19.03 -35.39
C ALA A 248 -3.70 18.88 -36.63
N GLU A 249 -4.33 17.71 -36.79
CA GLU A 249 -5.26 17.41 -37.89
C GLU A 249 -6.54 18.25 -37.83
N LEU A 250 -6.85 18.83 -36.68
CA LEU A 250 -8.03 19.67 -36.47
C LEU A 250 -7.76 21.15 -36.71
N ASP A 251 -6.49 21.59 -36.79
CA ASP A 251 -6.12 23.00 -37.00
C ASP A 251 -6.88 23.97 -36.05
N CYS A 252 -6.99 23.58 -34.78
CA CYS A 252 -7.74 24.31 -33.74
C CYS A 252 -9.25 24.52 -34.03
N ASP A 253 -9.85 23.81 -34.99
CA ASP A 253 -11.29 23.79 -35.25
C ASP A 253 -11.93 22.53 -34.65
N MET A 254 -12.54 22.68 -33.47
CA MET A 254 -13.28 21.63 -32.76
C MET A 254 -14.73 21.46 -33.22
N SER A 255 -15.13 22.00 -34.38
CA SER A 255 -16.47 21.76 -34.91
C SER A 255 -16.68 20.28 -35.22
N GLU A 256 -17.87 19.77 -34.93
CA GLU A 256 -18.23 18.36 -35.15
C GLU A 256 -17.93 17.91 -36.60
N GLY A 257 -18.22 18.78 -37.57
CA GLY A 257 -17.94 18.52 -38.98
C GLY A 257 -16.45 18.40 -39.31
N ASN A 258 -15.59 19.23 -38.71
CA ASN A 258 -14.15 19.16 -38.92
C ASN A 258 -13.56 17.91 -38.27
N ILE A 259 -13.90 17.63 -37.01
CA ILE A 259 -13.47 16.42 -36.29
C ILE A 259 -13.85 15.17 -37.08
N ARG A 260 -15.10 15.07 -37.51
CA ARG A 260 -15.57 13.93 -38.28
C ARG A 260 -14.78 13.75 -39.57
N LYS A 261 -14.59 14.83 -40.33
CA LYS A 261 -13.87 14.80 -41.61
C LYS A 261 -12.41 14.37 -41.43
N ALA A 262 -11.73 14.91 -40.40
CA ALA A 262 -10.35 14.56 -40.09
C ALA A 262 -10.21 13.08 -39.72
N TRP A 263 -11.06 12.59 -38.83
CA TRP A 263 -10.99 11.20 -38.37
C TRP A 263 -11.44 10.20 -39.42
N GLU A 264 -12.48 10.50 -40.22
CA GLU A 264 -12.88 9.62 -41.32
C GLU A 264 -11.82 9.56 -42.43
N LYS A 265 -11.01 10.62 -42.61
CA LYS A 265 -9.86 10.61 -43.52
C LYS A 265 -8.76 9.67 -43.04
N LEU A 266 -8.53 9.57 -41.73
CA LEU A 266 -7.49 8.73 -41.13
C LEU A 266 -7.92 7.26 -40.98
N HIS A 267 -9.15 7.04 -40.52
CA HIS A 267 -9.61 5.72 -40.07
C HIS A 267 -10.75 5.13 -40.92
N GLY A 268 -11.20 5.84 -41.95
CA GLY A 268 -12.34 5.46 -42.78
C GLY A 268 -13.68 5.88 -42.19
N LYS A 269 -14.77 5.67 -42.94
CA LYS A 269 -16.12 6.15 -42.59
C LYS A 269 -16.57 5.67 -41.21
N ALA A 270 -17.17 6.57 -40.42
CA ALA A 270 -17.72 6.26 -39.12
C ALA A 270 -19.07 5.51 -39.24
N GLU A 271 -19.24 4.46 -38.43
CA GLU A 271 -20.53 3.80 -38.20
C GLU A 271 -21.26 4.44 -37.02
N PHE A 272 -20.50 4.94 -36.05
CA PHE A 272 -20.96 5.77 -34.94
C PHE A 272 -20.05 6.99 -34.82
N PHE A 273 -20.63 8.15 -34.59
CA PHE A 273 -19.91 9.39 -34.33
C PHE A 273 -20.72 10.26 -33.35
N GLU A 274 -20.07 10.78 -32.32
CA GLU A 274 -20.69 11.68 -31.35
C GLU A 274 -19.68 12.72 -30.89
N VAL A 275 -20.13 13.97 -30.78
CA VAL A 275 -19.39 15.05 -30.12
C VAL A 275 -20.29 15.67 -29.06
N LYS A 276 -19.78 15.84 -27.85
CA LYS A 276 -20.51 16.46 -26.74
C LYS A 276 -19.59 17.28 -25.86
N SER A 277 -20.14 18.33 -25.25
CA SER A 277 -19.48 19.00 -24.13
C SER A 277 -19.36 18.03 -22.96
N ALA A 278 -18.18 17.97 -22.35
CA ALA A 278 -17.90 17.09 -21.22
C ALA A 278 -16.85 17.75 -20.32
N GLU A 279 -17.16 17.91 -19.04
CA GLU A 279 -16.16 18.30 -18.06
C GLU A 279 -15.53 17.02 -17.48
N HIS A 280 -14.31 16.72 -17.91
CA HIS A 280 -13.61 15.51 -17.50
C HIS A 280 -12.13 15.80 -17.32
N GLY A 281 -11.68 15.88 -16.06
CA GLY A 281 -10.37 16.46 -15.75
C GLY A 281 -10.30 17.92 -16.21
N ILE A 282 -9.27 18.26 -17.00
CA ILE A 282 -9.13 19.59 -17.61
C ILE A 282 -9.92 19.76 -18.91
N PHE A 283 -10.41 18.67 -19.51
CA PHE A 283 -11.01 18.70 -20.85
C PHE A 283 -12.45 19.21 -20.83
N LYS A 284 -12.88 19.79 -21.96
CA LYS A 284 -14.20 20.44 -22.11
C LYS A 284 -15.08 19.84 -23.20
N LEU A 285 -14.51 19.02 -24.07
CA LEU A 285 -15.21 18.39 -25.18
C LEU A 285 -14.78 16.93 -25.30
N ARG A 286 -15.73 16.06 -25.60
CA ARG A 286 -15.51 14.65 -25.87
C ARG A 286 -16.01 14.32 -27.27
N ALA A 287 -15.15 13.73 -28.07
CA ALA A 287 -15.48 13.18 -29.38
C ALA A 287 -15.29 11.66 -29.37
N GLU A 288 -16.19 10.91 -29.99
CA GLU A 288 -16.11 9.46 -30.08
C GLU A 288 -16.50 8.99 -31.47
N MET A 289 -15.72 8.07 -32.02
CA MET A 289 -15.96 7.44 -33.32
C MET A 289 -15.77 5.94 -33.23
N LYS A 290 -16.66 5.19 -33.88
CA LYS A 290 -16.51 3.74 -34.06
C LYS A 290 -16.73 3.34 -35.49
N ASN A 291 -15.92 2.39 -35.94
CA ASN A 291 -16.18 1.57 -37.11
C ASN A 291 -15.60 0.16 -36.84
N LYS A 292 -15.56 -0.70 -37.87
CA LYS A 292 -15.04 -2.08 -37.74
C LYS A 292 -13.53 -2.15 -37.45
N SER A 293 -12.79 -1.09 -37.75
CA SER A 293 -11.34 -1.05 -37.65
C SER A 293 -10.86 -0.36 -36.37
N VAL A 294 -11.54 0.69 -35.93
CA VAL A 294 -11.14 1.51 -34.78
C VAL A 294 -12.32 1.90 -33.91
N HIS A 295 -12.08 1.99 -32.61
CA HIS A 295 -12.90 2.78 -31.67
C HIS A 295 -12.00 3.85 -31.06
N ARG A 296 -12.25 5.11 -31.43
CA ARG A 296 -11.51 6.28 -30.95
C ARG A 296 -12.36 7.08 -29.98
N ILE A 297 -11.77 7.49 -28.86
CA ILE A 297 -12.34 8.48 -27.94
C ILE A 297 -11.28 9.55 -27.70
N SER A 298 -11.64 10.81 -27.86
CA SER A 298 -10.76 11.95 -27.64
C SER A 298 -11.42 12.94 -26.68
N TYR A 299 -10.66 13.37 -25.68
CA TYR A 299 -10.99 14.50 -24.81
C TYR A 299 -10.15 15.70 -25.24
N LEU A 300 -10.83 16.78 -25.62
CA LEU A 300 -10.24 17.95 -26.26
C LEU A 300 -10.31 19.20 -25.36
N LEU A 301 -9.26 20.01 -25.42
CA LEU A 301 -9.18 21.31 -24.75
C LEU A 301 -8.40 22.32 -25.59
N GLN A 302 -9.06 23.40 -25.99
CA GLN A 302 -8.38 24.54 -26.60
C GLN A 302 -7.60 25.32 -25.52
N ILE A 303 -6.28 25.38 -25.63
CA ILE A 303 -5.43 26.11 -24.69
C ILE A 303 -5.35 27.59 -25.07
N ASP A 304 -5.11 27.87 -26.34
CA ASP A 304 -5.11 29.20 -26.94
C ASP A 304 -5.49 29.13 -28.44
N LYS A 305 -5.21 30.13 -29.26
CA LYS A 305 -5.61 30.14 -30.69
C LYS A 305 -4.80 29.18 -31.58
N SER A 306 -3.69 28.66 -31.09
CA SER A 306 -2.71 27.87 -31.85
C SER A 306 -2.45 26.48 -31.24
N GLU A 307 -2.96 26.22 -30.03
CA GLU A 307 -2.76 24.97 -29.32
C GLU A 307 -4.10 24.31 -28.93
N LEU A 308 -4.35 23.13 -29.49
CA LEU A 308 -5.47 22.25 -29.17
C LEU A 308 -4.94 20.93 -28.59
N LEU A 309 -5.14 20.75 -27.29
CA LEU A 309 -4.73 19.55 -26.56
C LEU A 309 -5.72 18.41 -26.81
N ASP A 310 -5.17 17.22 -27.06
CA ASP A 310 -5.91 15.98 -27.30
C ASP A 310 -5.40 14.85 -26.41
N CYS A 311 -6.29 14.34 -25.56
CA CYS A 311 -6.10 13.10 -24.82
C CYS A 311 -6.98 12.02 -25.47
N THR A 312 -6.34 11.03 -26.10
CA THR A 312 -7.03 10.05 -26.95
C THR A 312 -6.76 8.61 -26.51
N MET A 313 -7.79 7.77 -26.67
CA MET A 313 -7.67 6.33 -26.82
C MET A 313 -8.03 5.93 -28.25
N GLU A 314 -7.23 5.04 -28.84
CA GLU A 314 -7.57 4.27 -30.03
C GLU A 314 -7.56 2.79 -29.72
N LEU A 315 -8.67 2.08 -29.95
CA LEU A 315 -8.75 0.62 -29.89
C LEU A 315 -8.73 0.03 -31.30
N HIS A 316 -7.83 -0.90 -31.57
CA HIS A 316 -7.72 -1.58 -32.87
C HIS A 316 -8.59 -2.83 -32.93
N LYS A 317 -9.34 -2.98 -34.02
CA LYS A 317 -10.26 -4.11 -34.26
C LYS A 317 -11.24 -4.30 -33.08
N PRO A 318 -12.02 -3.27 -32.75
CA PRO A 318 -12.95 -3.31 -31.60
C PRO A 318 -14.00 -4.41 -31.77
N ASN A 319 -14.59 -4.85 -30.66
CA ASN A 319 -15.56 -5.95 -30.53
C ASN A 319 -15.00 -7.36 -30.72
N THR A 320 -13.71 -7.52 -31.04
CA THR A 320 -13.07 -8.85 -31.04
C THR A 320 -12.89 -9.40 -29.63
N ARG A 321 -12.77 -8.53 -28.63
CA ARG A 321 -12.62 -8.88 -27.21
C ARG A 321 -13.40 -7.91 -26.31
N LYS A 322 -14.73 -7.97 -26.36
CA LYS A 322 -15.64 -7.03 -25.66
C LYS A 322 -15.23 -6.66 -24.22
N LYS A 323 -14.89 -7.64 -23.39
CA LYS A 323 -14.46 -7.39 -21.99
C LYS A 323 -13.15 -6.60 -21.88
N LEU A 324 -12.23 -6.80 -22.82
CA LEU A 324 -10.99 -6.03 -22.87
C LEU A 324 -11.29 -4.61 -23.34
N ASP A 325 -12.13 -4.44 -24.36
CA ASP A 325 -12.52 -3.12 -24.87
C ASP A 325 -13.21 -2.28 -23.78
N GLU A 326 -14.12 -2.89 -23.01
CA GLU A 326 -14.78 -2.28 -21.84
C GLU A 326 -13.75 -1.85 -20.79
N LYS A 327 -12.84 -2.76 -20.41
CA LYS A 327 -11.78 -2.46 -19.44
C LYS A 327 -10.87 -1.33 -19.92
N LEU A 328 -10.44 -1.34 -21.18
CA LEU A 328 -9.57 -0.31 -21.73
C LEU A 328 -10.28 1.04 -21.79
N THR A 329 -11.56 1.05 -22.14
CA THR A 329 -12.38 2.27 -22.09
C THR A 329 -12.42 2.84 -20.67
N GLU A 330 -12.72 2.02 -19.66
CA GLU A 330 -12.72 2.45 -18.24
C GLU A 330 -11.36 3.00 -17.79
N MET A 331 -10.27 2.34 -18.19
CA MET A 331 -8.90 2.80 -17.89
C MET A 331 -8.58 4.13 -18.57
N PHE A 332 -9.00 4.34 -19.81
CA PHE A 332 -8.82 5.59 -20.52
C PHE A 332 -9.62 6.72 -19.87
N GLU A 333 -10.86 6.44 -19.46
CA GLU A 333 -11.68 7.43 -18.74
C GLU A 333 -10.99 7.85 -17.43
N GLU A 334 -10.33 6.94 -16.71
CA GLU A 334 -9.52 7.29 -15.54
C GLU A 334 -8.26 8.10 -15.91
N PHE A 335 -7.57 7.73 -17.00
CA PHE A 335 -6.39 8.41 -17.50
C PHE A 335 -6.68 9.89 -17.82
N ALA A 336 -7.71 10.15 -18.64
CA ALA A 336 -8.11 11.51 -19.03
C ALA A 336 -8.59 12.34 -17.83
N ARG A 337 -9.32 11.73 -16.88
CA ARG A 337 -9.82 12.41 -15.68
C ARG A 337 -8.69 12.92 -14.77
N LYS A 338 -7.56 12.22 -14.73
CA LYS A 338 -6.41 12.54 -13.87
C LYS A 338 -5.44 13.55 -14.46
N CYS A 339 -5.67 14.03 -15.69
CA CYS A 339 -4.89 15.13 -16.24
C CYS A 339 -5.22 16.44 -15.52
N SER A 340 -4.20 17.15 -15.03
CA SER A 340 -4.35 18.46 -14.38
C SER A 340 -3.22 19.41 -14.75
N PHE A 341 -3.48 20.72 -14.72
CA PHE A 341 -2.41 21.72 -14.79
C PHE A 341 -1.61 21.73 -13.48
N LYS A 342 -0.30 21.97 -13.57
CA LYS A 342 0.52 22.35 -12.41
C LYS A 342 0.56 23.86 -12.28
N ASP A 343 0.36 24.31 -11.04
CA ASP A 343 0.54 25.70 -10.63
C ASP A 343 2.02 26.10 -10.56
#